data_AF-A0A6T9Y3X9-F1
#
_entry.id   AF-A0A6T9Y3X9-F1
#
_cell.length_a   1.000
_cell.length_b   1.000
_cell.length_c   1.000
_cell.angle_alpha   90.00
_cell.angle_beta   90.00
_cell.angle_gamma   90.00
#
_symmetry.space_group_name_H-M   'P 1'
#
loop_
_entity.id
_entity.type
_entity.pdbx_description
1 polymer ?
#
loop_
_entity_poly.entity_id
_entity_poly.type
_entity_poly.pdbx_seq_one_letter_code
_entity_poly.pdbx_strand_id
1 'polypeptide(L)'
;MSRASMHKRETFKIVLITLGVLAVIVINAIIFTKDEPDILDIPQTVEAKKPVPDFSVYSDVKEKKEAFFNYLRPEVEKQNAYLLTLRHYVQTLYRKALVNESLSEDDMARLEWLEEEYRVKSTQPLKTKLLALLQKIDVLPEELVLVQAANESAWGTSRFARKGYNFFGLWCFSKGCGFVPNRRNAGASHEVAKFDSLSRATYTYMRNLNRHDAYADLREIRSRLRANQLPITGVALAEGLMNYSERGAAYVEELQTMILFNEEFLSE
;
A
#
# COMPACT_ATOMS: atom_id res chain seq x y z
N MET A 1 -61.88 -16.43 -29.67
CA MET A 1 -61.16 -16.00 -28.44
C MET A 1 -61.63 -14.61 -28.06
N SER A 2 -62.15 -14.41 -26.84
CA SER A 2 -62.65 -13.10 -26.38
C SER A 2 -61.52 -12.07 -26.25
N ARG A 3 -61.79 -10.81 -26.57
CA ARG A 3 -60.85 -9.67 -26.50
C ARG A 3 -60.21 -9.54 -25.10
N ALA A 4 -60.94 -9.94 -24.05
CA ALA A 4 -60.45 -9.97 -22.66
C ALA A 4 -59.35 -11.04 -22.43
N SER A 5 -59.44 -12.18 -23.11
CA SER A 5 -58.44 -13.26 -23.03
C SER A 5 -57.13 -12.87 -23.72
N MET A 6 -57.21 -12.13 -24.84
CA MET A 6 -56.02 -11.57 -25.49
C MET A 6 -55.33 -10.53 -24.61
N HIS A 7 -56.09 -9.61 -24.01
CA HIS A 7 -55.52 -8.57 -23.17
C HIS A 7 -54.82 -9.12 -21.92
N LYS A 8 -55.37 -10.17 -21.30
CA LYS A 8 -54.79 -10.85 -20.14
C LYS A 8 -53.47 -11.56 -20.47
N ARG A 9 -53.35 -12.10 -21.70
CA ARG A 9 -52.14 -12.77 -22.20
C ARG A 9 -51.03 -11.75 -22.50
N GLU A 10 -51.38 -10.59 -23.06
CA GLU A 10 -50.42 -9.50 -23.31
C GLU A 10 -49.92 -8.86 -22.00
N THR A 11 -50.81 -8.61 -21.04
CA THR A 11 -50.39 -8.13 -19.71
C THR A 11 -49.49 -9.13 -18.99
N PHE A 12 -49.76 -10.43 -19.12
CA PHE A 12 -48.91 -11.47 -18.51
C PHE A 12 -47.51 -11.52 -19.13
N LYS A 13 -47.39 -11.35 -20.45
CA LYS A 13 -46.09 -11.24 -21.14
C LYS A 13 -45.31 -10.02 -20.69
N ILE A 14 -45.95 -8.85 -20.59
CA ILE A 14 -45.30 -7.61 -20.14
C ILE A 14 -44.76 -7.79 -18.72
N VAL A 15 -45.56 -8.35 -17.81
CA VAL A 15 -45.15 -8.62 -16.42
C VAL A 15 -43.92 -9.54 -16.37
N LEU A 16 -43.90 -10.62 -17.14
CA LEU A 16 -42.75 -11.53 -17.22
C LEU A 16 -41.49 -10.86 -17.78
N ILE A 17 -41.64 -10.03 -18.81
CA ILE A 17 -40.51 -9.26 -19.37
C ILE A 17 -39.97 -8.29 -18.33
N THR A 18 -40.83 -7.55 -17.63
CA THR A 18 -40.39 -6.63 -16.56
C THR A 18 -39.70 -7.36 -15.41
N LEU A 19 -40.20 -8.51 -14.98
CA LEU A 19 -39.55 -9.32 -13.94
C LEU A 19 -38.18 -9.85 -14.41
N GLY A 20 -38.07 -10.27 -15.67
CA GLY A 20 -36.81 -10.69 -16.26
C GLY A 20 -35.78 -9.56 -16.30
N VAL A 21 -36.18 -8.37 -16.75
CA VAL A 21 -35.30 -7.18 -16.77
C VAL A 21 -34.87 -6.80 -15.36
N LEU A 22 -35.80 -6.81 -14.40
CA LEU A 22 -35.51 -6.44 -13.01
C LEU A 22 -34.58 -7.47 -12.34
N ALA A 23 -34.75 -8.76 -12.64
CA ALA A 23 -33.83 -9.81 -12.21
C ALA A 23 -32.43 -9.61 -12.81
N VAL A 24 -32.32 -9.26 -14.10
CA VAL A 24 -31.03 -8.97 -14.74
C VAL A 24 -30.35 -7.75 -14.13
N ILE A 25 -31.11 -6.69 -13.80
CA ILE A 25 -30.56 -5.50 -13.12
C ILE A 25 -30.05 -5.87 -11.72
N VAL A 26 -30.82 -6.64 -10.95
CA VAL A 26 -30.42 -7.09 -9.62
C VAL A 26 -29.22 -8.03 -9.69
N ILE A 27 -29.18 -8.97 -10.63
CA ILE A 27 -28.05 -9.87 -10.85
C ILE A 27 -26.80 -9.07 -11.22
N ASN A 28 -26.91 -8.11 -12.15
CA ASN A 28 -25.79 -7.24 -12.49
C ASN A 28 -25.34 -6.40 -11.29
N ALA A 29 -26.26 -5.79 -10.54
CA ALA A 29 -25.93 -5.04 -9.34
C ALA A 29 -25.19 -5.92 -8.31
N ILE A 30 -25.66 -7.15 -8.07
CA ILE A 30 -25.00 -8.10 -7.16
C ILE A 30 -23.60 -8.47 -7.66
N ILE A 31 -23.43 -8.71 -8.98
CA ILE A 31 -22.12 -8.99 -9.59
C ILE A 31 -21.18 -7.80 -9.42
N PHE A 32 -21.63 -6.58 -9.72
CA PHE A 32 -20.82 -5.36 -9.59
C PHE A 32 -20.49 -5.01 -8.12
N THR A 33 -21.33 -5.38 -7.15
CA THR A 33 -21.05 -5.15 -5.71
C THR A 33 -20.15 -6.20 -5.07
N LYS A 34 -19.93 -7.36 -5.71
CA LYS A 34 -19.24 -8.50 -5.10
C LYS A 34 -17.71 -8.48 -5.22
N ASP A 35 -17.16 -7.63 -6.07
CA ASP A 35 -15.75 -7.71 -6.46
C ASP A 35 -14.91 -6.46 -6.11
N GLU A 36 -15.44 -5.48 -5.37
CA GLU A 36 -14.55 -4.47 -4.75
C GLU A 36 -13.87 -5.09 -3.53
N PRO A 37 -12.53 -5.26 -3.55
CA PRO A 37 -11.81 -5.79 -2.40
C PRO A 37 -12.04 -4.88 -1.19
N ASP A 38 -12.28 -5.47 -0.02
CA ASP A 38 -12.47 -4.68 1.20
C ASP A 38 -11.17 -3.92 1.48
N ILE A 39 -11.25 -2.80 2.17
CA ILE A 39 -10.07 -2.08 2.65
C ILE A 39 -9.20 -2.95 3.57
N LEU A 40 -9.73 -4.06 4.08
CA LEU A 40 -9.00 -5.06 4.86
C LEU A 40 -8.09 -5.96 3.98
N ASP A 41 -8.37 -6.04 2.68
CA ASP A 41 -7.63 -6.89 1.75
C ASP A 41 -6.41 -6.15 1.20
N ILE A 42 -5.21 -6.68 1.48
CA ILE A 42 -3.97 -6.14 0.94
C ILE A 42 -3.97 -6.36 -0.59
N PRO A 43 -3.89 -5.28 -1.39
CA PRO A 43 -3.97 -5.43 -2.83
C PRO A 43 -2.78 -6.25 -3.34
N GLN A 44 -3.04 -7.08 -4.34
CA GLN A 44 -2.02 -7.84 -5.07
C GLN A 44 -1.97 -7.35 -6.51
N THR A 45 -0.77 -7.26 -7.07
CA THR A 45 -0.57 -7.10 -8.52
C THR A 45 -0.58 -8.45 -9.23
N VAL A 46 -0.69 -8.45 -10.57
CA VAL A 46 -0.56 -9.67 -11.39
C VAL A 46 0.82 -10.30 -11.23
N GLU A 47 1.84 -9.46 -11.04
CA GLU A 47 3.23 -9.87 -10.89
C GLU A 47 3.59 -10.31 -9.46
N ALA A 48 2.67 -10.14 -8.49
CA ALA A 48 2.93 -10.32 -7.06
C ALA A 48 3.66 -11.62 -6.71
N LYS A 49 3.29 -12.72 -7.37
CA LYS A 49 3.84 -14.07 -7.10
C LYS A 49 4.82 -14.57 -8.17
N LYS A 50 5.10 -13.76 -9.20
CA LYS A 50 6.05 -14.17 -10.24
C LYS A 50 7.48 -14.09 -9.71
N PRO A 51 8.37 -15.01 -10.12
CA PRO A 51 9.77 -14.97 -9.72
C PRO A 51 10.39 -13.61 -10.01
N VAL A 52 11.24 -13.14 -9.10
CA VAL A 52 12.02 -11.92 -9.31
C VAL A 52 12.88 -12.08 -10.56
N PRO A 53 12.84 -11.12 -11.52
CA PRO A 53 13.72 -11.13 -12.68
C PRO A 53 15.19 -11.21 -12.29
N ASP A 54 15.99 -11.90 -13.10
CA ASP A 54 17.44 -11.92 -12.88
C ASP A 54 18.08 -10.64 -13.42
N PHE A 55 18.18 -9.61 -12.58
CA PHE A 55 18.81 -8.35 -12.94
C PHE A 55 20.34 -8.44 -13.15
N SER A 56 20.97 -9.60 -12.92
CA SER A 56 22.41 -9.77 -13.18
C SER A 56 22.74 -10.05 -14.64
N VAL A 57 21.73 -10.35 -15.47
CA VAL A 57 21.93 -10.63 -16.91
C VAL A 57 22.17 -9.37 -17.75
N TYR A 58 21.82 -8.19 -17.23
CA TYR A 58 22.02 -6.93 -17.92
C TYR A 58 23.50 -6.52 -17.87
N SER A 59 24.07 -6.27 -19.05
CA SER A 59 25.41 -5.73 -19.20
C SER A 59 25.42 -4.19 -19.23
N ASP A 60 24.36 -3.60 -19.78
CA ASP A 60 24.13 -2.16 -19.78
C ASP A 60 23.47 -1.70 -18.47
N VAL A 61 24.04 -0.67 -17.85
CA VAL A 61 23.58 -0.16 -16.55
C VAL A 61 22.24 0.56 -16.68
N LYS A 62 21.99 1.24 -17.80
CA LYS A 62 20.74 1.96 -18.07
C LYS A 62 19.59 0.96 -18.22
N GLU A 63 19.77 -0.07 -19.05
CA GLU A 63 18.77 -1.14 -19.21
C GLU A 63 18.43 -1.84 -17.89
N LYS A 64 19.46 -2.08 -17.05
CA LYS A 64 19.26 -2.68 -15.73
C LYS A 64 18.37 -1.82 -14.82
N LYS A 65 18.60 -0.50 -14.80
CA LYS A 65 17.83 0.44 -13.97
C LYS A 65 16.38 0.52 -14.43
N GLU A 66 16.17 0.66 -15.73
CA GLU A 66 14.83 0.66 -16.34
C GLU A 66 14.08 -0.63 -16.01
N ALA A 67 14.70 -1.78 -16.24
CA ALA A 67 14.09 -3.07 -15.92
C ALA A 67 13.75 -3.21 -14.43
N PHE A 68 14.63 -2.73 -13.54
CA PHE A 68 14.41 -2.78 -12.09
C PHE A 68 13.23 -1.92 -11.67
N PHE A 69 13.17 -0.67 -12.11
CA PHE A 69 12.06 0.23 -11.77
C PHE A 69 10.74 -0.23 -12.39
N ASN A 70 10.74 -0.65 -13.66
CA ASN A 70 9.52 -1.14 -14.33
C ASN A 70 8.95 -2.41 -13.67
N TYR A 71 9.81 -3.24 -13.08
CA TYR A 71 9.35 -4.40 -12.30
C TYR A 71 8.65 -3.99 -11.00
N LEU A 72 9.15 -2.96 -10.31
CA LEU A 72 8.67 -2.60 -8.97
C LEU A 72 7.57 -1.53 -8.96
N ARG A 73 7.59 -0.58 -9.91
CA ARG A 73 6.66 0.56 -10.03
C ARG A 73 5.19 0.16 -9.91
N PRO A 74 4.68 -0.84 -10.67
CA PRO A 74 3.27 -1.22 -10.58
C PRO A 74 2.83 -1.63 -9.17
N GLU A 75 3.76 -2.19 -8.38
CA GLU A 75 3.48 -2.53 -7.00
C GLU A 75 3.41 -1.28 -6.11
N VAL A 76 4.35 -0.34 -6.27
CA VAL A 76 4.37 0.91 -5.50
C VAL A 76 3.10 1.73 -5.78
N GLU A 77 2.73 1.88 -7.04
CA GLU A 77 1.50 2.56 -7.46
C GLU A 77 0.27 1.91 -6.84
N LYS A 78 0.17 0.57 -6.91
CA LYS A 78 -0.95 -0.18 -6.35
C LYS A 78 -1.08 0.02 -4.83
N GLN A 79 0.03 0.00 -4.11
CA GLN A 79 0.03 0.25 -2.66
C GLN A 79 -0.28 1.71 -2.30
N ASN A 80 0.20 2.68 -3.09
CA ASN A 80 -0.17 4.09 -2.93
C ASN A 80 -1.66 4.34 -3.19
N ALA A 81 -2.23 3.74 -4.23
CA ALA A 81 -3.66 3.81 -4.50
C ALA A 81 -4.48 3.25 -3.32
N TYR A 82 -4.04 2.13 -2.75
CA TYR A 82 -4.66 1.55 -1.56
C TYR A 82 -4.55 2.46 -0.33
N LEU A 83 -3.39 3.08 -0.08
CA LEU A 83 -3.24 4.07 0.99
C LEU A 83 -4.20 5.27 0.82
N LEU A 84 -4.45 5.71 -0.41
CA LEU A 84 -5.43 6.76 -0.70
C LEU A 84 -6.86 6.31 -0.39
N THR A 85 -7.22 5.06 -0.71
CA THR A 85 -8.52 4.48 -0.33
C THR A 85 -8.70 4.43 1.18
N LEU A 86 -7.70 3.93 1.91
CA LEU A 86 -7.71 3.92 3.38
C LEU A 86 -7.85 5.34 3.94
N ARG A 87 -7.08 6.29 3.40
CA ARG A 87 -7.12 7.69 3.83
C ARG A 87 -8.49 8.31 3.60
N HIS A 88 -9.09 8.09 2.43
CA HIS A 88 -10.42 8.57 2.09
C HIS A 88 -11.49 8.03 3.04
N TYR A 89 -11.37 6.74 3.39
CA TYR A 89 -12.23 6.10 4.36
C TYR A 89 -12.13 6.78 5.74
N VAL A 90 -10.91 6.99 6.26
CA VAL A 90 -10.70 7.71 7.53
C VAL A 90 -11.22 9.14 7.49
N GLN A 91 -11.07 9.86 6.36
CA GLN A 91 -11.66 11.19 6.18
C GLN A 91 -13.19 11.17 6.26
N THR A 92 -13.82 10.11 5.75
CA THR A 92 -15.28 9.92 5.86
C THR A 92 -15.70 9.70 7.31
N LEU A 93 -15.01 8.83 8.05
CA LEU A 93 -15.25 8.67 9.50
C LEU A 93 -15.04 9.98 10.26
N TYR A 94 -14.02 10.76 9.89
CA TYR A 94 -13.75 12.06 10.52
C TYR A 94 -14.88 13.06 10.28
N ARG A 95 -15.44 13.13 9.06
CA ARG A 95 -16.61 13.98 8.76
C ARG A 95 -17.83 13.58 9.59
N LYS A 96 -18.14 12.29 9.70
CA LYS A 96 -19.20 11.78 10.58
C LYS A 96 -18.99 12.20 12.03
N ALA A 97 -17.77 12.04 12.53
CA ALA A 97 -17.41 12.44 13.89
C ALA A 97 -17.54 13.95 14.15
N LEU A 98 -17.30 14.81 13.15
CA LEU A 98 -17.45 16.26 13.29
C LEU A 98 -18.90 16.67 13.54
N VAL A 99 -19.86 15.99 12.93
CA VAL A 99 -21.31 16.24 13.09
C VAL A 99 -21.97 15.35 14.15
N ASN A 100 -21.18 14.60 14.92
CA ASN A 100 -21.63 13.63 15.93
C ASN A 100 -22.57 12.55 15.36
N GLU A 101 -22.39 12.17 14.10
CA GLU A 101 -23.05 11.00 13.51
C GLU A 101 -22.43 9.71 14.06
N SER A 102 -23.28 8.74 14.41
CA SER A 102 -22.85 7.42 14.87
C SER A 102 -22.18 6.62 13.76
N LEU A 103 -21.10 5.92 14.09
CA LEU A 103 -20.46 4.96 13.19
C LEU A 103 -21.28 3.66 13.14
N SER A 104 -21.37 3.03 11.96
CA SER A 104 -21.97 1.70 11.82
C SER A 104 -21.10 0.61 12.48
N GLU A 105 -21.63 -0.59 12.64
CA GLU A 105 -20.85 -1.75 13.13
C GLU A 105 -19.66 -2.05 12.20
N ASP A 106 -19.89 -2.03 10.89
CA ASP A 106 -18.85 -2.11 9.86
C ASP A 106 -17.79 -1.01 10.01
N ASP A 107 -18.21 0.22 10.32
CA ASP A 107 -17.28 1.33 10.51
C ASP A 107 -16.40 1.12 11.75
N MET A 108 -16.98 0.58 12.81
CA MET A 108 -16.26 0.27 14.04
C MET A 108 -15.26 -0.86 13.82
N ALA A 109 -15.63 -1.93 13.10
CA ALA A 109 -14.74 -3.06 12.80
C ALA A 109 -13.56 -2.63 11.92
N ARG A 110 -13.82 -1.84 10.86
CA ARG A 110 -12.77 -1.30 10.00
C ARG A 110 -11.86 -0.31 10.74
N LEU A 111 -12.41 0.53 11.62
CA LEU A 111 -11.63 1.43 12.46
C LEU A 111 -10.73 0.66 13.43
N GLU A 112 -11.23 -0.39 14.08
CA GLU A 112 -10.44 -1.24 14.97
C GLU A 112 -9.26 -1.89 14.24
N TRP A 113 -9.49 -2.40 13.02
CA TRP A 113 -8.41 -2.91 12.19
C TRP A 113 -7.37 -1.84 11.84
N LEU A 114 -7.79 -0.63 11.48
CA LEU A 114 -6.87 0.49 11.20
C LEU A 114 -6.06 0.91 12.43
N GLU A 115 -6.68 0.91 13.60
CA GLU A 115 -6.02 1.19 14.88
C GLU A 115 -4.90 0.18 15.16
N GLU A 116 -5.18 -1.12 15.00
CA GLU A 116 -4.17 -2.18 15.16
C GLU A 116 -3.06 -2.02 14.11
N GLU A 117 -3.45 -1.87 12.84
CA GLU A 117 -2.50 -1.96 11.73
C GLU A 117 -1.50 -0.78 11.73
N TYR A 118 -1.98 0.41 12.10
CA TYR A 118 -1.18 1.63 12.21
C TYR A 118 -0.76 1.99 13.64
N ARG A 119 -1.03 1.10 14.61
CA ARG A 119 -0.64 1.24 16.03
C ARG A 119 -1.17 2.52 16.68
N VAL A 120 -2.42 2.86 16.41
CA VAL A 120 -3.14 3.97 17.07
C VAL A 120 -3.89 3.42 18.27
N LYS A 121 -3.77 4.08 19.43
CA LYS A 121 -4.37 3.59 20.68
C LYS A 121 -5.89 3.73 20.66
N SER A 122 -6.60 2.62 20.82
CA SER A 122 -8.07 2.55 20.84
C SER A 122 -8.71 3.39 21.96
N THR A 123 -7.99 3.63 23.04
CA THR A 123 -8.43 4.41 24.21
C THR A 123 -8.50 5.92 23.96
N GLN A 124 -7.96 6.42 22.85
CA GLN A 124 -8.05 7.84 22.50
C GLN A 124 -9.47 8.25 22.09
N PRO A 125 -9.88 9.51 22.31
CA PRO A 125 -11.15 10.02 21.78
C PRO A 125 -11.24 9.85 20.26
N LEU A 126 -12.44 9.58 19.74
CA LEU A 126 -12.67 9.26 18.32
C LEU A 126 -12.02 10.27 17.34
N LYS A 127 -12.17 11.57 17.58
CA LYS A 127 -11.55 12.59 16.71
C LYS A 127 -10.02 12.54 16.75
N THR A 128 -9.44 12.25 17.91
CA THR A 128 -7.99 12.17 18.12
C THR A 128 -7.39 10.97 17.39
N LYS A 129 -8.00 9.79 17.53
CA LYS A 129 -7.55 8.58 16.80
C LYS A 129 -7.66 8.76 15.29
N LEU A 130 -8.74 9.38 14.79
CA LEU A 130 -8.92 9.63 13.35
C LEU A 130 -7.86 10.60 12.80
N LEU A 131 -7.51 11.66 13.54
CA LEU A 131 -6.43 12.56 13.15
C LEU A 131 -5.06 11.85 13.17
N ALA A 132 -4.80 11.00 14.15
CA ALA A 132 -3.57 10.20 14.21
C ALA A 132 -3.48 9.22 13.01
N LEU A 133 -4.58 8.57 12.65
CA LEU A 133 -4.67 7.74 11.45
C LEU A 133 -4.43 8.57 10.18
N LEU A 134 -5.00 9.77 10.06
CA LEU A 134 -4.74 10.68 8.93
C LEU A 134 -3.29 11.19 8.88
N GLN A 135 -2.54 11.19 9.97
CA GLN A 135 -1.11 11.50 9.92
C GLN A 135 -0.29 10.30 9.43
N LYS A 136 -0.72 9.07 9.77
CA LYS A 136 -0.03 7.82 9.44
C LYS A 136 -0.33 7.31 8.04
N ILE A 137 -1.60 7.33 7.63
CA ILE A 137 -2.11 6.73 6.39
C ILE A 137 -2.04 7.74 5.25
N ASP A 138 -0.96 7.70 4.51
CA ASP A 138 -0.78 8.56 3.35
C ASP A 138 0.28 7.98 2.40
N VAL A 139 0.29 8.48 1.18
CA VAL A 139 1.19 8.03 0.11
C VAL A 139 2.66 8.23 0.47
N LEU A 140 3.51 7.43 -0.15
CA LEU A 140 4.95 7.64 -0.20
C LEU A 140 5.31 7.95 -1.65
N PRO A 141 6.13 8.98 -1.92
CA PRO A 141 6.57 9.29 -3.27
C PRO A 141 7.23 8.07 -3.90
N GLU A 142 6.86 7.79 -5.14
CA GLU A 142 7.27 6.56 -5.81
C GLU A 142 8.79 6.49 -5.96
N GLU A 143 9.40 7.61 -6.33
CA GLU A 143 10.84 7.77 -6.46
C GLU A 143 11.60 7.37 -5.19
N LEU A 144 11.04 7.70 -4.01
CA LEU A 144 11.66 7.33 -2.74
C LEU A 144 11.62 5.82 -2.54
N VAL A 145 10.45 5.20 -2.77
CA VAL A 145 10.27 3.75 -2.60
C VAL A 145 11.16 2.97 -3.56
N LEU A 146 11.20 3.37 -4.83
CA LEU A 146 12.00 2.75 -5.87
C LEU A 146 13.50 2.88 -5.60
N VAL A 147 13.98 4.06 -5.21
CA VAL A 147 15.39 4.29 -4.90
C VAL A 147 15.83 3.55 -3.63
N GLN A 148 15.00 3.52 -2.59
CA GLN A 148 15.30 2.71 -1.41
C GLN A 148 15.38 1.23 -1.78
N ALA A 149 14.45 0.71 -2.58
CA ALA A 149 14.53 -0.66 -3.07
C ALA A 149 15.83 -0.91 -3.85
N ALA A 150 16.23 0.01 -4.73
CA ALA A 150 17.47 -0.12 -5.49
C ALA A 150 18.71 -0.16 -4.57
N ASN A 151 18.78 0.75 -3.59
CA ASN A 151 19.88 0.84 -2.64
C ASN A 151 19.99 -0.41 -1.77
N GLU A 152 18.88 -0.82 -1.15
CA GLU A 152 18.83 -1.93 -0.19
C GLU A 152 19.01 -3.31 -0.85
N SER A 153 18.63 -3.45 -2.12
CA SER A 153 18.70 -4.74 -2.84
C SER A 153 19.86 -4.86 -3.81
N ALA A 154 20.74 -3.86 -3.88
CA ALA A 154 21.76 -3.73 -4.92
C ALA A 154 21.16 -3.91 -6.32
N TRP A 155 20.15 -3.10 -6.64
CA TRP A 155 19.38 -3.17 -7.89
C TRP A 155 18.82 -4.58 -8.17
N GLY A 156 18.22 -5.19 -7.15
CA GLY A 156 17.54 -6.48 -7.22
C GLY A 156 18.44 -7.72 -7.23
N THR A 157 19.77 -7.55 -7.21
CA THR A 157 20.71 -8.69 -7.31
C THR A 157 20.94 -9.41 -5.96
N SER A 158 20.59 -8.77 -4.85
CA SER A 158 20.66 -9.36 -3.51
C SER A 158 19.93 -10.69 -3.43
N ARG A 159 20.51 -11.67 -2.72
CA ARG A 159 19.88 -12.97 -2.50
C ARG A 159 18.55 -12.85 -1.74
N PHE A 160 18.40 -11.84 -0.89
CA PHE A 160 17.19 -11.63 -0.09
C PHE A 160 16.04 -11.10 -0.93
N ALA A 161 16.33 -10.22 -1.89
CA ALA A 161 15.37 -9.80 -2.90
C ALA A 161 14.96 -11.00 -3.77
N ARG A 162 15.92 -11.68 -4.41
CA ARG A 162 15.64 -12.77 -5.35
C ARG A 162 14.92 -13.97 -4.75
N LYS A 163 15.25 -14.36 -3.51
CA LYS A 163 14.71 -15.57 -2.87
C LYS A 163 13.57 -15.29 -1.88
N GLY A 164 13.27 -14.03 -1.59
CA GLY A 164 12.32 -13.68 -0.53
C GLY A 164 11.60 -12.36 -0.71
N TYR A 165 11.66 -11.76 -1.90
CA TYR A 165 11.06 -10.46 -2.23
C TYR A 165 11.45 -9.33 -1.26
N ASN A 166 12.53 -9.48 -0.50
CA ASN A 166 12.95 -8.46 0.45
C ASN A 166 13.87 -7.45 -0.24
N PHE A 167 13.25 -6.55 -0.99
CA PHE A 167 13.94 -5.46 -1.69
C PHE A 167 14.34 -4.32 -0.76
N PHE A 168 13.79 -4.26 0.45
CA PHE A 168 13.89 -3.12 1.36
C PHE A 168 14.66 -3.44 2.65
N GLY A 169 15.47 -4.50 2.66
CA GLY A 169 16.32 -4.84 3.82
C GLY A 169 15.56 -5.08 5.13
N LEU A 170 14.28 -5.46 5.09
CA LEU A 170 13.44 -5.53 6.28
C LEU A 170 13.89 -6.64 7.23
N TRP A 171 14.00 -6.30 8.52
CA TRP A 171 14.18 -7.26 9.59
C TRP A 171 12.83 -7.81 10.08
N CYS A 172 12.85 -9.01 10.63
CA CYS A 172 11.74 -9.59 11.36
C CYS A 172 12.27 -10.27 12.64
N PHE A 173 11.40 -10.38 13.66
CA PHE A 173 11.82 -10.67 15.05
C PHE A 173 11.24 -11.97 15.61
N SER A 174 10.61 -12.78 14.76
CA SER A 174 10.07 -14.10 15.12
C SER A 174 10.98 -15.18 14.55
N LYS A 175 11.27 -16.23 15.32
CA LYS A 175 12.10 -17.33 14.81
C LYS A 175 11.47 -17.96 13.56
N GLY A 176 12.22 -18.06 12.46
CA GLY A 176 11.78 -18.63 11.20
C GLY A 176 10.97 -17.69 10.30
N CYS A 177 10.92 -16.40 10.60
CA CYS A 177 10.25 -15.40 9.76
C CYS A 177 11.04 -15.03 8.49
N GLY A 178 12.30 -15.47 8.38
CA GLY A 178 13.17 -15.04 7.31
C GLY A 178 14.43 -15.85 7.11
N PHE A 179 15.43 -15.20 6.54
CA PHE A 179 16.77 -15.74 6.34
C PHE A 179 17.60 -15.46 7.59
N VAL A 180 18.21 -16.52 8.14
CA VAL A 180 19.20 -16.38 9.22
C VAL A 180 20.51 -15.87 8.63
N PRO A 181 21.05 -14.71 9.08
CA PRO A 181 22.34 -14.23 8.61
C PRO A 181 23.49 -15.15 9.06
N ASN A 182 24.41 -15.48 8.15
CA ASN A 182 25.57 -16.33 8.44
C ASN A 182 26.54 -15.73 9.48
N ARG A 183 26.52 -14.40 9.66
CA ARG A 183 27.36 -13.65 10.60
C ARG A 183 26.48 -12.81 11.53
N ARG A 184 25.68 -13.44 12.39
CA ARG A 184 24.94 -12.71 13.42
C ARG A 184 25.79 -12.56 14.68
N ASN A 185 25.75 -11.39 15.31
CA ASN A 185 26.32 -11.20 16.64
C ASN A 185 25.66 -12.19 17.62
N ALA A 186 26.45 -12.73 18.55
CA ALA A 186 25.91 -13.60 19.60
C ALA A 186 24.78 -12.86 20.35
N GLY A 187 23.58 -13.44 20.36
CA GLY A 187 22.39 -12.84 21.01
C GLY A 187 21.43 -12.09 20.08
N ALA A 188 21.75 -11.87 18.80
CA ALA A 188 20.81 -11.26 17.86
C ALA A 188 19.61 -12.20 17.57
N SER A 189 18.39 -11.72 17.84
CA SER A 189 17.13 -12.45 17.66
C SER A 189 16.41 -12.15 16.33
N HIS A 190 16.91 -11.22 15.53
CA HIS A 190 16.31 -10.83 14.26
C HIS A 190 16.81 -11.66 13.08
N GLU A 191 15.94 -11.85 12.10
CA GLU A 191 16.20 -12.48 10.79
C GLU A 191 15.90 -11.48 9.68
N VAL A 192 16.46 -11.68 8.48
CA VAL A 192 16.11 -10.87 7.30
C VAL A 192 14.80 -11.39 6.76
N ALA A 193 13.74 -10.59 6.77
CA ALA A 193 12.39 -11.04 6.43
C ALA A 193 12.33 -11.73 5.06
N LYS A 194 11.48 -12.76 4.96
CA LYS A 194 11.12 -13.43 3.72
C LYS A 194 9.62 -13.28 3.50
N PHE A 195 9.24 -12.91 2.29
CA PHE A 195 7.83 -12.71 1.92
C PHE A 195 7.40 -13.73 0.87
N ASP A 196 6.10 -13.99 0.82
CA ASP A 196 5.48 -14.91 -0.15
C ASP A 196 5.19 -14.25 -1.50
N SER A 197 5.09 -12.91 -1.52
CA SER A 197 4.83 -12.12 -2.71
C SER A 197 5.49 -10.75 -2.63
N LEU A 198 5.74 -10.16 -3.81
CA LEU A 198 6.20 -8.77 -3.94
C LEU A 198 5.22 -7.81 -3.26
N SER A 199 3.90 -8.00 -3.46
CA SER A 199 2.89 -7.14 -2.84
C SER A 199 2.91 -7.19 -1.32
N ARG A 200 3.13 -8.37 -0.73
CA ARG A 200 3.27 -8.49 0.73
C ARG A 200 4.52 -7.77 1.24
N ALA A 201 5.63 -7.83 0.50
CA ALA A 201 6.87 -7.14 0.85
C ALA A 201 6.68 -5.61 0.79
N THR A 202 6.17 -5.10 -0.33
CA THR A 202 5.96 -3.65 -0.54
C THR A 202 4.94 -3.09 0.43
N TYR A 203 3.81 -3.78 0.64
CA TYR A 203 2.85 -3.43 1.69
C TYR A 203 3.50 -3.31 3.06
N THR A 204 4.28 -4.33 3.46
CA THR A 204 4.93 -4.36 4.78
C THR A 204 5.91 -3.21 4.95
N TYR A 205 6.69 -2.92 3.90
CA TYR A 205 7.63 -1.81 3.85
C TYR A 205 6.94 -0.45 3.99
N MET A 206 5.97 -0.15 3.11
CA MET A 206 5.29 1.15 3.11
C MET A 206 4.50 1.36 4.41
N ARG A 207 3.82 0.32 4.89
CA ARG A 207 3.17 0.33 6.21
C ARG A 207 4.17 0.59 7.33
N ASN A 208 5.38 0.04 7.28
CA ASN A 208 6.40 0.28 8.31
C ASN A 208 6.76 1.76 8.41
N LEU A 209 7.01 2.43 7.28
CA LEU A 209 7.24 3.88 7.22
C LEU A 209 6.02 4.68 7.73
N ASN A 210 4.81 4.18 7.44
CA ASN A 210 3.57 4.83 7.85
C ASN A 210 3.17 4.57 9.32
N ARG A 211 3.70 3.55 10.00
CA ARG A 211 3.28 3.21 11.37
C ARG A 211 4.36 3.34 12.44
N HIS A 212 5.62 3.06 12.11
CA HIS A 212 6.67 2.91 13.12
C HIS A 212 7.12 4.26 13.67
N ASP A 213 7.42 4.34 14.97
CA ASP A 213 7.75 5.60 15.63
C ASP A 213 9.05 6.23 15.12
N ALA A 214 10.02 5.40 14.74
CA ALA A 214 11.28 5.82 14.12
C ALA A 214 11.13 6.72 12.87
N TYR A 215 9.96 6.68 12.20
CA TYR A 215 9.66 7.46 11.00
C TYR A 215 8.60 8.54 11.24
N ALA A 216 8.48 9.01 12.49
CA ALA A 216 7.58 10.12 12.83
C ALA A 216 7.92 11.40 12.05
N ASP A 217 9.20 11.72 11.91
CA ASP A 217 9.67 12.91 11.20
C ASP A 217 9.27 12.89 9.71
N LEU A 218 9.41 11.73 9.04
CA LEU A 218 8.92 11.54 7.67
C LEU A 218 7.44 11.89 7.55
N ARG A 219 6.61 11.38 8.49
CA ARG A 219 5.17 11.64 8.48
C ARG A 219 4.83 13.07 8.81
N GLU A 220 5.61 13.73 9.67
CA GLU A 220 5.45 15.14 9.98
C GLU A 220 5.75 16.01 8.77
N ILE A 221 6.89 15.79 8.10
CA ILE A 221 7.25 16.49 6.86
C ILE A 221 6.14 16.32 5.82
N ARG A 222 5.69 15.09 5.59
CA ARG A 222 4.58 14.79 4.67
C ARG A 222 3.29 15.52 5.04
N SER A 223 2.92 15.53 6.32
CA SER A 223 1.73 16.21 6.83
C SER A 223 1.81 17.73 6.58
N ARG A 224 2.97 18.35 6.82
CA ARG A 224 3.20 19.77 6.55
C ARG A 224 3.10 20.09 5.06
N LEU A 225 3.72 19.29 4.19
CA LEU A 225 3.63 19.48 2.74
C LEU A 225 2.17 19.41 2.27
N ARG A 226 1.43 18.40 2.73
CA ARG A 226 0.01 18.23 2.39
C ARG A 226 -0.85 19.39 2.87
N ALA A 227 -0.66 19.86 4.12
CA ALA A 227 -1.42 20.98 4.67
C ALA A 227 -1.20 22.29 3.90
N ASN A 228 0.00 22.47 3.34
CA ASN A 228 0.36 23.63 2.52
C ASN A 228 0.13 23.42 1.03
N GLN A 229 -0.50 22.30 0.62
CA GLN A 229 -0.74 21.96 -0.79
C GLN A 229 0.54 21.94 -1.63
N LEU A 230 1.67 21.60 -1.01
CA LEU A 230 2.95 21.44 -1.68
C LEU A 230 3.12 19.99 -2.17
N PRO A 231 3.88 19.77 -3.25
CA PRO A 231 4.22 18.42 -3.69
C PRO A 231 4.90 17.63 -2.56
N ILE A 232 4.45 16.39 -2.36
CA ILE A 232 5.10 15.43 -1.46
C ILE A 232 6.16 14.73 -2.30
N THR A 233 7.43 15.10 -2.13
CA THR A 233 8.55 14.58 -2.95
C THR A 233 9.44 13.65 -2.15
N GLY A 234 10.10 12.73 -2.84
CA GLY A 234 11.02 11.76 -2.23
C GLY A 234 12.21 12.43 -1.56
N VAL A 235 12.78 13.47 -2.17
CA VAL A 235 13.89 14.26 -1.59
C VAL A 235 13.48 14.86 -0.24
N ALA A 236 12.27 15.42 -0.15
CA ALA A 236 11.78 16.01 1.09
C ALA A 236 11.50 14.94 2.17
N LEU A 237 10.91 13.81 1.79
CA LEU A 237 10.60 12.75 2.77
C LEU A 237 11.84 11.97 3.22
N ALA A 238 12.90 11.92 2.40
CA ALA A 238 14.16 11.29 2.76
C ALA A 238 14.79 11.88 4.03
N GLU A 239 14.60 13.19 4.28
CA GLU A 239 15.04 13.86 5.53
C GLU A 239 14.51 13.17 6.80
N GLY A 240 13.33 12.55 6.71
CA GLY A 240 12.71 11.83 7.82
C GLY A 240 13.19 10.39 8.01
N LEU A 241 14.21 9.94 7.27
CA LEU A 241 14.70 8.56 7.27
C LEU A 241 16.02 8.35 8.04
N MET A 242 16.41 9.31 8.88
CA MET A 242 17.63 9.22 9.71
C MET A 242 17.75 7.90 10.50
N ASN A 243 16.64 7.35 10.98
CA ASN A 243 16.62 6.11 11.77
C ASN A 243 16.41 4.84 10.92
N TYR A 244 16.36 4.95 9.59
CA TYR A 244 16.20 3.81 8.70
C TYR A 244 17.49 2.98 8.62
N SER A 245 18.64 3.66 8.62
CA SER A 245 19.97 3.07 8.49
C SER A 245 20.87 3.52 9.63
N GLU A 246 21.76 2.64 10.10
CA GLU A 246 22.80 2.99 11.07
C GLU A 246 23.75 4.10 10.54
N ARG A 247 23.77 4.31 9.22
CA ARG A 247 24.51 5.40 8.56
C ARG A 247 23.91 6.79 8.79
N GLY A 248 22.67 6.90 9.26
CA GLY A 248 22.04 8.19 9.56
C GLY A 248 22.02 9.15 8.38
N ALA A 249 22.56 10.36 8.56
CA ALA A 249 22.56 11.41 7.53
C ALA A 249 23.21 11.00 6.21
N ALA A 250 24.27 10.18 6.27
CA ALA A 250 24.95 9.71 5.06
C ALA A 250 24.09 8.74 4.22
N TYR A 251 23.06 8.14 4.81
CA TYR A 251 22.04 7.38 4.08
C TYR A 251 21.03 8.32 3.41
N VAL A 252 20.58 9.35 4.14
CA VAL A 252 19.64 10.36 3.60
C VAL A 252 20.23 11.05 2.37
N GLU A 253 21.47 11.52 2.45
CA GLU A 253 22.18 12.18 1.34
C GLU A 253 22.34 11.24 0.12
N GLU A 254 22.62 9.96 0.37
CA GLU A 254 22.71 8.95 -0.69
C GLU A 254 21.37 8.75 -1.40
N LEU A 255 20.26 8.65 -0.65
CA LEU A 255 18.93 8.54 -1.24
C LEU A 255 18.57 9.77 -2.07
N GLN A 256 18.80 10.97 -1.56
CA GLN A 256 18.53 12.21 -2.29
C GLN A 256 19.35 12.29 -3.59
N THR A 257 20.64 11.93 -3.51
CA THR A 257 21.52 11.88 -4.68
C THR A 257 21.03 10.85 -5.70
N MET A 258 20.64 9.65 -5.24
CA MET A 258 20.12 8.61 -6.11
C MET A 258 18.78 9.02 -6.75
N ILE A 259 17.90 9.71 -6.05
CA ILE A 259 16.64 10.23 -6.65
C ILE A 259 16.97 11.19 -7.78
N LEU A 260 17.84 12.17 -7.53
CA LEU A 260 18.22 13.17 -8.54
C LEU A 260 18.96 12.54 -9.73
N PHE A 261 19.86 11.60 -9.49
CA PHE A 261 20.65 10.96 -10.55
C PHE A 261 19.82 10.01 -11.44
N ASN A 262 18.72 9.49 -10.93
CA ASN A 262 17.88 8.53 -11.66
C ASN A 262 16.56 9.15 -12.13
N GLU A 263 16.41 10.48 -12.11
CA GLU A 263 15.18 11.18 -12.48
C GLU A 263 14.63 10.73 -13.84
N GLU A 264 15.51 10.54 -14.85
CA GLU A 264 15.12 10.09 -16.19
C GLU A 264 14.41 8.72 -16.22
N PHE A 265 14.63 7.88 -15.20
CA PHE A 265 14.02 6.55 -15.09
C PHE A 265 12.79 6.53 -14.18
N LEU A 266 12.55 7.61 -13.45
CA LEU A 266 11.51 7.70 -12.44
C LEU A 266 10.24 8.38 -12.97
N SER A 267 10.36 9.21 -14.01
CA SER A 267 9.29 10.07 -14.54
C SER A 267 8.40 9.46 -15.63
N GLU A 268 8.41 8.13 -15.83
CA GLU A 268 7.54 7.45 -16.80
C GLU A 268 6.24 6.93 -16.19
#